data_AF-A0A7J7MME4-F1
#
_entry.id   AF-A0A7J7MME4-F1
#
_cell.length_a   1.000
_cell.length_b   1.000
_cell.length_c   1.000
_cell.angle_alpha   90.00
_cell.angle_beta   90.00
_cell.angle_gamma   90.00
#
_symmetry.space_group_name_H-M   'P 1'
#
loop_
_entity.id
_entity.type
_entity.pdbx_description
1 polymer ?
#
loop_
_entity_poly.entity_id
_entity_poly.type
_entity_poly.pdbx_seq_one_letter_code
_entity_poly.pdbx_strand_id
1 'polypeptide(L)'
;MTMKSVGSVALKMVEEVRRQFNTIPDIMEGTAKPDYPTCVKISTDASIKEMIPPGALVMLTPLIVGTFFGVSWCSGWFPRIAISTSSTGGAWDNAKKYIEVGASKHARTLGPKGSDSHKAAVIDDTIGDPLKDTSGPSLNILIKLMAAESLVFAPLFAKHGGLLFKMF
;
A
#
# COMPACT_ATOMS: atom_id res chain seq x y z
N MET A 1 -3.82 -8.08 -1.90
CA MET A 1 -3.38 -8.45 -0.53
C MET A 1 -3.05 -7.20 0.28
N THR A 2 -2.07 -6.40 -0.14
CA THR A 2 -1.67 -5.15 0.53
C THR A 2 -2.81 -4.14 0.72
N MET A 3 -3.62 -3.85 -0.32
CA MET A 3 -4.77 -2.93 -0.18
C MET A 3 -5.85 -3.44 0.79
N LYS A 4 -6.13 -4.75 0.78
CA LYS A 4 -7.10 -5.36 1.70
C LYS A 4 -6.61 -5.29 3.14
N SER A 5 -5.31 -5.52 3.35
CA SER A 5 -4.66 -5.37 4.65
C SER A 5 -4.81 -3.93 5.17
N VAL A 6 -4.39 -2.93 4.38
CA VAL A 6 -4.50 -1.51 4.78
C VAL A 6 -5.97 -1.13 5.05
N GLY A 7 -6.91 -1.54 4.21
CA GLY A 7 -8.33 -1.26 4.42
C GLY A 7 -8.87 -1.85 5.73
N SER A 8 -8.50 -3.09 6.07
CA SER A 8 -8.92 -3.71 7.34
C SER A 8 -8.31 -3.02 8.56
N VAL A 9 -7.05 -2.56 8.46
CA VAL A 9 -6.36 -1.85 9.56
C VAL A 9 -6.90 -0.44 9.72
N ALA A 10 -7.16 0.26 8.61
CA ALA A 10 -7.77 1.59 8.63
C ALA A 10 -9.16 1.55 9.30
N LEU A 11 -9.97 0.54 9.03
CA LEU A 11 -11.26 0.36 9.71
C LEU A 11 -11.10 0.22 11.22
N LYS A 12 -10.18 -0.63 11.69
CA LYS A 12 -9.87 -0.79 13.13
C LYS A 12 -9.36 0.51 13.76
N MET A 13 -8.56 1.27 13.02
CA MET A 13 -8.07 2.57 13.48
C MET A 13 -9.23 3.57 13.61
N VAL A 14 -10.15 3.61 12.65
CA VAL A 14 -11.34 4.47 12.70
C VAL A 14 -12.23 4.10 13.89
N GLU A 15 -12.44 2.81 14.13
CA GLU A 15 -13.21 2.32 15.29
C GLU A 15 -12.56 2.74 16.61
N GLU A 16 -11.23 2.59 16.75
CA GLU A 16 -10.51 2.97 17.97
C GLU A 16 -10.51 4.48 18.20
N VAL A 17 -10.28 5.28 17.15
CA VAL A 17 -10.33 6.75 17.24
C VAL A 17 -11.74 7.20 17.64
N ARG A 18 -12.79 6.62 17.04
CA ARG A 18 -14.18 6.89 17.43
C ARG A 18 -14.45 6.48 18.88
N ARG A 19 -13.93 5.34 19.33
CA ARG A 19 -14.05 4.90 20.72
C ARG A 19 -13.45 5.92 21.67
N GLN A 20 -12.23 6.41 21.41
CA GLN A 20 -11.59 7.41 22.26
C GLN A 20 -12.38 8.72 22.32
N PHE A 21 -12.82 9.24 21.17
CA PHE A 21 -13.64 10.46 21.13
C PHE A 21 -15.00 10.34 21.84
N ASN A 22 -15.62 9.15 21.83
CA ASN A 22 -16.94 8.94 22.42
C ASN A 22 -16.91 8.55 23.91
N THR A 23 -15.80 8.00 24.41
CA THR A 23 -15.75 7.39 25.76
C THR A 23 -14.84 8.12 26.73
N ILE A 24 -13.81 8.81 26.24
CA ILE A 24 -12.91 9.57 27.11
C ILE A 24 -13.44 11.01 27.15
N PRO A 25 -13.91 11.49 28.32
CA PRO A 25 -14.38 12.86 28.45
C PRO A 25 -13.22 13.83 28.16
N ASP A 26 -13.53 15.05 27.77
CA ASP A 26 -12.56 16.15 27.65
C ASP A 26 -11.53 16.00 26.50
N ILE A 27 -11.62 14.95 25.66
CA ILE A 27 -10.74 14.79 24.48
C ILE A 27 -11.10 15.78 23.37
N MET A 28 -12.39 16.00 23.12
CA MET A 28 -12.85 16.91 22.06
C MET A 28 -12.57 18.37 22.42
N GLU A 29 -12.61 18.67 23.71
CA GLU A 29 -12.28 19.95 24.32
C GLU A 29 -10.76 20.19 24.38
N GLY A 30 -9.95 19.15 24.14
CA GLY A 30 -8.49 19.22 24.08
C GLY A 30 -7.80 19.28 25.45
N THR A 31 -8.53 19.02 26.54
CA THR A 31 -8.02 19.04 27.92
C THR A 31 -7.56 17.67 28.39
N ALA A 32 -8.13 16.58 27.86
CA ALA A 32 -7.68 15.21 28.10
C ALA A 32 -6.67 14.74 27.03
N LYS A 33 -5.73 13.88 27.43
CA LYS A 33 -4.73 13.29 26.52
C LYS A 33 -5.29 12.03 25.83
N PRO A 34 -5.17 11.92 24.49
CA PRO A 34 -5.52 10.70 23.77
C PRO A 34 -4.61 9.51 24.11
N ASP A 35 -5.12 8.30 23.94
CA ASP A 35 -4.34 7.06 24.06
C ASP A 35 -3.67 6.74 22.72
N TYR A 36 -2.51 7.35 22.51
CA TYR A 36 -1.65 7.07 21.34
C TYR A 36 -1.09 5.63 21.31
N PRO A 37 -0.65 5.02 22.43
CA PRO A 37 -0.13 3.65 22.43
C PRO A 37 -1.06 2.62 21.80
N THR A 38 -2.36 2.72 22.00
CA THR A 38 -3.33 1.78 21.42
C THR A 38 -3.37 1.88 19.88
N CYS A 39 -3.37 3.09 19.32
CA CYS A 39 -3.28 3.29 17.86
C CYS A 39 -1.96 2.76 17.28
N VAL A 40 -0.83 2.97 18.00
CA VAL A 40 0.48 2.41 17.59
C VAL A 40 0.45 0.89 17.60
N LYS A 41 -0.17 0.27 18.61
CA LYS A 41 -0.29 -1.19 18.70
C LYS A 41 -1.09 -1.78 17.54
N ILE A 42 -2.22 -1.17 17.18
CA ILE A 42 -3.08 -1.64 16.06
C ILE A 42 -2.29 -1.67 14.75
N SER A 43 -1.56 -0.59 14.44
CA SER A 43 -0.77 -0.52 13.20
C SER A 43 0.45 -1.46 13.22
N THR A 44 1.10 -1.61 14.38
CA THR A 44 2.26 -2.49 14.56
C THR A 44 1.89 -3.97 14.42
N ASP A 45 0.89 -4.44 15.15
CA ASP A 45 0.48 -5.85 15.12
C ASP A 45 0.04 -6.26 13.71
N ALA A 46 -0.69 -5.38 13.03
CA ALA A 46 -1.19 -5.67 11.71
C ALA A 46 -0.10 -5.61 10.63
N SER A 47 0.81 -4.63 10.68
CA SER A 47 1.89 -4.51 9.69
C SER A 47 2.82 -5.74 9.72
N ILE A 48 3.20 -6.21 10.91
CA ILE A 48 4.04 -7.40 11.05
C ILE A 48 3.34 -8.65 10.52
N LYS A 49 2.05 -8.83 10.83
CA LYS A 49 1.29 -10.02 10.40
C LYS A 49 1.02 -10.02 8.89
N GLU A 50 0.61 -8.89 8.34
CA GLU A 50 0.13 -8.78 6.97
C GLU A 50 1.24 -8.59 5.94
N MET A 51 2.48 -8.30 6.37
CA MET A 51 3.66 -8.25 5.49
C MET A 51 4.14 -9.65 5.06
N ILE A 52 3.89 -10.68 5.87
CA ILE A 52 4.39 -12.05 5.61
C ILE A 52 3.82 -12.64 4.30
N PRO A 53 2.50 -12.61 4.03
CA PRO A 53 1.97 -13.25 2.81
C PRO A 53 2.45 -12.59 1.51
N PRO A 54 2.46 -11.24 1.36
CA PRO A 54 3.06 -10.60 0.19
C PRO A 54 4.55 -10.90 0.05
N GLY A 55 5.33 -10.87 1.15
CA GLY A 55 6.75 -11.19 1.12
C GLY A 55 7.02 -12.63 0.67
N ALA A 56 6.28 -13.59 1.24
CA ALA A 56 6.37 -14.99 0.86
C ALA A 56 5.99 -15.21 -0.61
N LEU A 57 4.96 -14.53 -1.12
CA LEU A 57 4.60 -14.61 -2.54
C LEU A 57 5.78 -14.19 -3.42
N VAL A 58 6.44 -13.07 -3.13
CA VAL A 58 7.55 -12.56 -3.94
C VAL A 58 8.75 -13.51 -3.91
N MET A 59 9.13 -14.02 -2.74
CA MET A 59 10.27 -14.93 -2.60
C MET A 59 9.99 -16.32 -3.20
N LEU A 60 8.79 -16.87 -3.00
CA LEU A 60 8.48 -18.23 -3.44
C LEU A 60 8.19 -18.31 -4.93
N THR A 61 7.74 -17.22 -5.56
CA THR A 61 7.35 -17.23 -6.98
C THR A 61 8.53 -17.61 -7.90
N PRO A 62 9.71 -16.97 -7.85
CA PRO A 62 10.86 -17.36 -8.67
C PRO A 62 11.33 -18.79 -8.40
N LEU A 63 11.29 -19.25 -7.14
CA LEU A 63 11.70 -20.60 -6.76
C LEU A 63 10.77 -21.66 -7.36
N ILE A 64 9.46 -21.50 -7.20
CA ILE A 64 8.47 -22.44 -7.73
C ILE A 64 8.48 -22.40 -9.27
N VAL A 65 8.40 -21.21 -9.86
CA VAL A 65 8.34 -21.07 -11.33
C VAL A 65 9.64 -21.54 -11.98
N GLY A 66 10.80 -21.14 -11.47
CA GLY A 66 12.10 -21.57 -11.99
C GLY A 66 12.34 -23.08 -11.88
N THR A 67 11.86 -23.71 -10.80
CA THR A 67 11.99 -25.16 -10.57
C THR A 67 11.06 -25.97 -11.48
N PHE A 68 9.79 -25.58 -11.59
CA PHE A 68 8.81 -26.37 -12.36
C PHE A 68 8.75 -26.02 -13.85
N PHE A 69 8.84 -24.73 -14.21
CA PHE A 69 8.60 -24.22 -15.56
C PHE A 69 9.87 -23.70 -16.28
N GLY A 70 10.96 -23.45 -15.56
CA GLY A 70 12.24 -23.01 -16.15
C GLY A 70 12.35 -21.50 -16.41
N VAL A 71 13.43 -21.09 -17.10
CA VAL A 71 13.91 -19.68 -17.16
C VAL A 71 13.17 -18.77 -18.16
N SER A 72 12.24 -19.29 -18.96
CA SER A 72 11.64 -18.56 -20.09
C SER A 72 10.47 -17.63 -19.72
N TRP A 73 10.22 -17.37 -18.43
CA TRP A 73 9.05 -16.61 -17.99
C TRP A 73 9.41 -15.17 -17.59
N CYS A 74 8.91 -14.19 -18.34
CA CYS A 74 8.96 -12.79 -17.93
C CYS A 74 7.71 -12.06 -18.44
N SER A 75 6.92 -11.46 -17.53
CA SER A 75 5.68 -10.76 -17.85
C SER A 75 5.82 -9.24 -17.70
N GLY A 76 5.74 -8.50 -18.81
CA GLY A 76 5.89 -7.04 -18.91
C GLY A 76 4.73 -6.18 -18.36
N TRP A 77 3.78 -6.75 -17.62
CA TRP A 77 2.59 -6.03 -17.14
C TRP A 77 2.78 -5.34 -15.78
N PHE A 78 3.62 -5.91 -14.90
CA PHE A 78 3.85 -5.40 -13.54
C PHE A 78 4.40 -3.96 -13.46
N PRO A 79 5.35 -3.53 -14.32
CA PRO A 79 5.88 -2.15 -14.27
C PRO A 79 4.82 -1.08 -14.55
N ARG A 80 3.86 -1.38 -15.45
CA ARG A 80 2.82 -0.43 -15.87
C ARG A 80 1.83 -0.14 -14.74
N ILE A 81 1.48 -1.16 -13.95
CA ILE A 81 0.56 -1.02 -12.80
C ILE A 81 1.24 -0.25 -11.66
N ALA A 82 2.53 -0.48 -11.40
CA ALA A 82 3.27 0.22 -10.36
C ALA A 82 3.33 1.75 -10.58
N ILE A 83 3.55 2.16 -11.83
CA ILE A 83 3.62 3.57 -12.22
C ILE A 83 2.24 4.23 -12.10
N SER A 84 1.18 3.57 -12.56
CA SER A 84 -0.17 4.15 -12.50
C SER A 84 -0.64 4.36 -11.06
N THR A 85 -0.46 3.38 -10.17
CA THR A 85 -0.95 3.50 -8.78
C THR A 85 -0.21 4.58 -7.99
N SER A 86 1.08 4.75 -8.24
CA SER A 86 1.90 5.76 -7.57
C SER A 86 1.55 7.18 -8.04
N SER A 87 1.39 7.36 -9.36
CA SER A 87 1.01 8.65 -9.95
C SER A 87 -0.41 9.06 -9.57
N THR A 88 -1.36 8.12 -9.54
CA THR A 88 -2.76 8.41 -9.17
C THR A 88 -2.86 8.83 -7.69
N GLY A 89 -2.25 8.12 -6.76
CA GLY A 89 -2.31 8.53 -5.35
C GLY A 89 -1.56 9.83 -5.07
N GLY A 90 -0.45 10.10 -5.76
CA GLY A 90 0.24 11.39 -5.68
C GLY A 90 -0.59 12.56 -6.24
N ALA A 91 -1.38 12.32 -7.28
CA ALA A 91 -2.29 13.32 -7.84
C ALA A 91 -3.42 13.67 -6.86
N TRP A 92 -4.01 12.67 -6.18
CA TRP A 92 -5.07 12.90 -5.20
C TRP A 92 -4.59 13.64 -3.94
N ASP A 93 -3.39 13.35 -3.42
CA ASP A 93 -2.81 14.13 -2.30
C ASP A 93 -2.55 15.60 -2.69
N ASN A 94 -2.02 15.81 -3.89
CA ASN A 94 -1.75 17.17 -4.38
C ASN A 94 -3.04 17.96 -4.67
N ALA A 95 -4.10 17.29 -5.14
CA ALA A 95 -5.41 17.92 -5.31
C ALA A 95 -6.02 18.36 -3.97
N LYS A 96 -5.93 17.51 -2.93
CA LYS A 96 -6.33 17.87 -1.56
C LYS A 96 -5.52 19.07 -1.05
N LYS A 97 -4.18 19.03 -1.16
CA LYS A 97 -3.30 20.13 -0.75
C LYS A 97 -3.58 21.43 -1.50
N TYR A 98 -3.92 21.36 -2.78
CA TYR A 98 -4.28 22.53 -3.58
C TYR A 98 -5.49 23.28 -3.00
N ILE A 99 -6.54 22.55 -2.62
CA ILE A 99 -7.75 23.11 -2.00
C ILE A 99 -7.43 23.64 -0.59
N GLU A 100 -6.63 22.90 0.19
CA GLU A 100 -6.26 23.29 1.55
C GLU A 100 -5.41 24.56 1.64
N VAL A 101 -4.50 24.75 0.69
CA VAL A 101 -3.60 25.90 0.65
C VAL A 101 -4.32 27.14 0.11
N GLY A 102 -5.24 27.00 -0.85
CA GLY A 102 -6.02 28.14 -1.34
C GLY A 102 -5.20 29.25 -2.01
N ALA A 103 -3.98 28.95 -2.49
CA ALA A 103 -3.07 29.98 -3.01
C ALA A 103 -3.64 30.71 -4.25
N SER A 104 -4.41 30.02 -5.08
CA SER A 104 -5.01 30.58 -6.30
C SER A 104 -6.48 30.98 -6.09
N LYS A 105 -7.00 31.83 -6.99
CA LYS A 105 -8.42 32.22 -7.00
C LYS A 105 -9.33 31.00 -7.18
N HIS A 106 -8.92 30.03 -8.01
CA HIS A 106 -9.64 28.79 -8.22
C HIS A 106 -9.60 27.86 -7.00
N ALA A 107 -8.46 27.71 -6.35
CA ALA A 107 -8.35 26.92 -5.12
C ALA A 107 -9.28 27.44 -4.02
N ARG A 108 -9.40 28.77 -3.89
CA ARG A 108 -10.31 29.40 -2.92
C ARG A 108 -11.79 29.18 -3.25
N THR A 109 -12.15 29.01 -4.52
CA THR A 109 -13.53 28.66 -4.91
C THR A 109 -13.92 27.23 -4.50
N LEU A 110 -12.93 26.34 -4.32
CA LEU A 110 -13.14 24.97 -3.87
C LEU A 110 -13.05 24.82 -2.35
N GLY A 111 -12.40 25.76 -1.66
CA GLY A 111 -12.32 25.83 -0.21
C GLY A 111 -13.54 26.52 0.44
N PRO A 112 -13.47 26.85 1.75
CA PRO A 112 -12.38 26.60 2.69
C PRO A 112 -12.33 25.14 3.18
N LYS A 113 -11.39 24.81 4.07
CA LYS A 113 -11.32 23.49 4.73
C LYS A 113 -12.67 23.15 5.38
N GLY A 114 -13.14 21.93 5.17
CA GLY A 114 -14.46 21.46 5.61
C GLY A 114 -15.57 21.67 4.58
N SER A 115 -15.32 22.34 3.45
CA SER A 115 -16.25 22.38 2.31
C SER A 115 -16.48 20.98 1.73
N ASP A 116 -17.56 20.81 0.98
CA ASP A 116 -17.87 19.50 0.36
C ASP A 116 -16.81 19.09 -0.66
N SER A 117 -16.24 20.03 -1.41
CA SER A 117 -15.12 19.76 -2.32
C SER A 117 -13.84 19.38 -1.57
N HIS A 118 -13.57 19.99 -0.40
CA HIS A 118 -12.44 19.58 0.45
C HIS A 118 -12.64 18.18 1.02
N LYS A 119 -13.84 17.86 1.52
CA LYS A 119 -14.17 16.51 2.02
C LYS A 119 -14.04 15.46 0.92
N ALA A 120 -14.52 15.74 -0.29
CA ALA A 120 -14.37 14.83 -1.43
C ALA A 120 -12.89 14.57 -1.76
N ALA A 121 -12.07 15.62 -1.80
CA ALA A 121 -10.64 15.47 -2.03
C ALA A 121 -9.91 14.71 -0.90
N VAL A 122 -10.39 14.81 0.35
CA VAL A 122 -9.90 13.98 1.46
C VAL A 122 -10.26 12.50 1.26
N ILE A 123 -11.47 12.19 0.81
CA ILE A 123 -11.85 10.80 0.48
C ILE A 123 -10.93 10.24 -0.61
N ASP A 124 -10.72 10.99 -1.69
CA ASP A 124 -9.84 10.56 -2.79
C ASP A 124 -8.40 10.32 -2.33
N ASP A 125 -7.87 11.20 -1.47
CA ASP A 125 -6.54 11.02 -0.87
C ASP A 125 -6.46 9.77 0.01
N THR A 126 -7.47 9.50 0.85
CA THR A 126 -7.50 8.28 1.68
C THR A 126 -7.60 6.99 0.87
N ILE A 127 -8.20 7.03 -0.34
CA ILE A 127 -8.16 5.92 -1.29
C ILE A 127 -6.76 5.81 -1.93
N GLY A 128 -6.11 6.95 -2.17
CA GLY A 128 -4.78 7.07 -2.73
C GLY A 128 -3.63 6.64 -1.80
N ASP A 129 -3.81 6.75 -0.48
CA ASP A 129 -2.80 6.39 0.52
C ASP A 129 -2.29 4.93 0.40
N PRO A 130 -3.15 3.89 0.40
CA PRO A 130 -2.67 2.52 0.19
C PRO A 130 -2.02 2.35 -1.20
N LEU A 131 -2.46 3.11 -2.21
CA LEU A 131 -1.95 3.00 -3.57
C LEU A 131 -0.55 3.60 -3.71
N LYS A 132 -0.30 4.79 -3.15
CA LYS A 132 0.98 5.51 -3.28
C LYS A 132 2.00 5.17 -2.19
N ASP A 133 1.57 4.77 -1.00
CA ASP A 133 2.48 4.56 0.14
C ASP A 133 2.69 3.09 0.49
N THR A 134 1.80 2.19 0.03
CA THR A 134 1.92 0.75 0.30
C THR A 134 2.12 -0.06 -0.97
N SER A 135 1.10 -0.18 -1.82
CA SER A 135 1.16 -1.10 -2.97
C SER A 135 2.03 -0.60 -4.12
N GLY A 136 1.96 0.69 -4.48
CA GLY A 136 2.67 1.26 -5.63
C GLY A 136 4.18 1.16 -5.50
N PRO A 137 4.80 1.68 -4.43
CA PRO A 137 6.24 1.56 -4.21
C PRO A 137 6.69 0.10 -4.05
N SER A 138 5.89 -0.73 -3.39
CA SER A 138 6.21 -2.15 -3.18
C SER A 138 6.26 -2.94 -4.48
N LEU A 139 5.49 -2.56 -5.52
CA LEU A 139 5.55 -3.22 -6.82
C LEU A 139 6.90 -3.02 -7.53
N ASN A 140 7.55 -1.87 -7.36
CA ASN A 140 8.89 -1.64 -7.89
C ASN A 140 9.93 -2.53 -7.20
N ILE A 141 9.82 -2.70 -5.88
CA ILE A 141 10.67 -3.62 -5.11
C ILE A 141 10.42 -5.06 -5.56
N LEU A 142 9.16 -5.46 -5.70
CA LEU A 142 8.76 -6.78 -6.18
C LEU A 142 9.40 -7.13 -7.53
N ILE A 143 9.38 -6.22 -8.49
CA ILE A 143 9.99 -6.45 -9.82
C ILE A 143 11.51 -6.62 -9.70
N LYS A 144 12.19 -5.72 -8.97
CA LYS A 144 13.65 -5.77 -8.81
C LYS A 144 14.10 -7.01 -8.04
N LEU A 145 13.37 -7.37 -6.99
CA LEU A 145 13.68 -8.53 -6.15
C LEU A 145 13.53 -9.83 -6.94
N MET A 146 12.40 -10.02 -7.62
CA MET A 146 12.20 -11.22 -8.45
C MET A 146 13.23 -11.33 -9.57
N ALA A 147 13.62 -10.22 -10.20
CA ALA A 147 14.65 -10.21 -11.24
C ALA A 147 16.04 -10.58 -10.69
N ALA A 148 16.44 -9.97 -9.57
CA ALA A 148 17.71 -10.27 -8.92
C ALA A 148 17.77 -11.71 -8.40
N GLU A 149 16.69 -12.18 -7.76
CA GLU A 149 16.57 -13.55 -7.26
C GLU A 149 16.64 -14.57 -8.39
N SER A 150 15.89 -14.34 -9.48
CA SER A 150 15.92 -15.22 -10.66
C SER A 150 17.32 -15.28 -11.28
N LEU A 151 18.07 -14.18 -11.28
CA LEU A 151 19.44 -14.15 -11.78
C LEU A 151 20.40 -14.93 -10.88
N VAL A 152 20.28 -14.79 -9.55
CA VAL A 152 21.11 -15.52 -8.58
C VAL A 152 20.87 -17.03 -8.67
N PHE A 153 19.62 -17.46 -8.80
CA PHE A 153 19.26 -18.87 -8.92
C PHE A 153 19.29 -19.41 -10.35
N ALA A 154 19.64 -18.59 -11.36
CA ALA A 154 19.66 -19.00 -12.76
C ALA A 154 20.53 -20.25 -13.02
N PRO A 155 21.75 -20.40 -12.47
CA PRO A 155 22.54 -21.63 -12.67
C PRO A 155 21.88 -22.88 -12.06
N LEU A 156 21.18 -22.71 -10.94
CA LEU A 156 20.44 -23.79 -10.29
C LEU A 156 19.25 -24.23 -11.15
N PHE A 157 18.46 -23.28 -11.66
CA PHE A 157 17.32 -23.55 -12.52
C PHE A 157 17.72 -24.10 -13.89
N ALA A 158 18.82 -23.63 -14.48
CA ALA A 158 19.31 -24.17 -15.74
C ALA A 158 19.72 -25.64 -15.62
N LYS A 159 20.34 -26.02 -14.49
CA LYS A 159 20.80 -27.40 -14.26
C LYS A 159 19.68 -28.34 -13.80
N HIS A 160 18.81 -27.90 -12.88
CA HIS A 160 17.84 -28.76 -12.20
C HIS A 160 16.37 -28.37 -12.41
N GLY A 161 16.08 -27.23 -13.02
CA GLY A 161 14.72 -26.74 -13.27
C GLY A 161 14.06 -27.38 -14.49
N GLY A 162 12.81 -26.98 -14.74
CA GLY A 162 11.97 -27.49 -15.84
C GLY A 162 11.44 -28.90 -15.60
N LEU A 163 11.22 -29.28 -14.33
CA LEU A 163 10.79 -30.62 -13.95
C LEU A 163 9.53 -31.07 -14.71
N LEU A 164 8.56 -30.19 -14.92
CA LEU A 164 7.34 -30.55 -15.67
C LEU A 164 7.65 -30.88 -17.13
N PHE A 165 8.47 -30.07 -17.81
CA PHE A 165 8.88 -30.31 -19.20
C PHE A 165 9.87 -31.46 -19.38
N LYS A 166 10.42 -32.00 -18.28
CA LYS A 166 11.28 -33.20 -18.28
C LYS A 166 10.52 -34.49 -17.97
N MET A 167 9.35 -34.38 -17.32
CA MET A 167 8.52 -35.52 -16.93
C MET A 167 7.45 -35.88 -17.97
N PHE A 168 7.05 -34.92 -18.82
CA PHE A 168 6.17 -35.10 -19.98
C PHE A 168 6.95 -34.85 -21.26
#